data_AF-R2SZP8-F1
#
_entry.id   AF-R2SZP8-F1
#
_cell.length_a   1.000
_cell.length_b   1.000
_cell.length_c   1.000
_cell.angle_alpha   90.00
_cell.angle_beta   90.00
_cell.angle_gamma   90.00
#
_symmetry.space_group_name_H-M   'P 1'
#
loop_
_entity.id
_entity.type
_entity.pdbx_description
1 polymer ?
#
loop_
_entity_poly.entity_id
_entity_poly.type
_entity_poly.pdbx_seq_one_letter_code
_entity_poly.pdbx_strand_id
1 'polypeptide(L)'
;MVNINEVESMTPYEYELRMFACQLRRLDQEFNAHMQAWTTRQIKATKGKRQEPYYKDFKQFFDYEKREKELLGLSLIDERIDDTTIDLLRNVNK
;
A
#
# COMPACT_ATOMS: atom_id res chain seq x y z
N MET A 1 -9.27 20.04 -9.08
CA MET A 1 -7.87 20.50 -8.92
C MET A 1 -7.88 21.42 -7.72
N VAL A 2 -6.99 21.23 -6.74
CA VAL A 2 -6.96 22.08 -5.53
C VAL A 2 -6.44 23.47 -5.94
N ASN A 3 -7.13 24.52 -5.53
CA ASN A 3 -6.71 25.90 -5.77
C ASN A 3 -5.80 26.37 -4.63
N ILE A 4 -4.77 27.16 -4.94
CA ILE A 4 -3.84 27.69 -3.93
C ILE A 4 -4.55 28.53 -2.87
N ASN A 5 -5.59 29.28 -3.26
CA ASN A 5 -6.38 30.09 -2.33
C ASN A 5 -7.17 29.23 -1.33
N GLU A 6 -7.60 28.03 -1.74
CA GLU A 6 -8.28 27.10 -0.82
C GLU A 6 -7.29 26.56 0.21
N VAL A 7 -6.04 26.30 -0.19
CA VAL A 7 -4.97 25.81 0.71
C VAL A 7 -4.63 26.85 1.77
N GLU A 8 -4.51 28.12 1.38
CA GLU A 8 -4.22 29.22 2.31
C GLU A 8 -5.31 29.43 3.37
N SER A 9 -6.55 29.08 3.05
CA SER A 9 -7.70 29.19 3.96
C SER A 9 -7.98 27.95 4.81
N MET A 10 -7.30 26.83 4.58
CA MET A 10 -7.55 25.57 5.27
C MET A 10 -6.94 25.52 6.66
N THR A 11 -7.63 24.81 7.56
CA THR A 11 -7.03 24.40 8.83
C THR A 11 -5.96 23.32 8.62
N PRO A 12 -4.99 23.18 9.54
CA PRO A 12 -4.00 22.10 9.46
C PRO A 12 -4.63 20.71 9.34
N TYR A 13 -5.74 20.47 10.04
CA TYR A 13 -6.48 19.20 10.00
C TYR A 13 -7.07 18.90 8.61
N GLU A 14 -7.73 19.87 7.98
CA GLU A 14 -8.31 19.69 6.63
C GLU A 14 -7.22 19.47 5.58
N TYR A 15 -6.10 20.17 5.72
CA TYR A 15 -4.93 19.98 4.87
C TYR A 15 -4.38 18.56 4.98
N GLU A 16 -4.15 18.08 6.22
CA GLU A 16 -3.66 16.71 6.48
C GLU A 16 -4.60 15.65 5.88
N LEU A 17 -5.90 15.79 6.10
CA LEU A 17 -6.90 14.86 5.58
C LEU A 17 -6.88 14.81 4.04
N ARG A 18 -6.77 15.97 3.38
CA ARG A 18 -6.67 16.04 1.92
C ARG A 18 -5.37 15.48 1.37
N MET A 19 -4.25 15.74 2.06
CA MET A 19 -2.96 15.18 1.70
C MET A 19 -2.99 13.65 1.81
N PHE A 20 -3.58 13.13 2.88
CA PHE A 20 -3.78 11.71 3.07
C PHE A 20 -4.65 11.08 1.95
N ALA A 21 -5.80 11.69 1.64
CA ALA A 21 -6.63 11.24 0.52
C ALA A 21 -5.89 11.29 -0.84
N CYS A 22 -5.05 12.31 -1.04
CA CYS A 22 -4.22 12.40 -2.25
C CYS A 22 -3.16 11.28 -2.31
N GLN A 23 -2.58 10.89 -1.17
CA GLN A 23 -1.63 9.78 -1.09
C GLN A 23 -2.31 8.44 -1.39
N LEU A 24 -3.50 8.18 -0.84
CA LEU A 24 -4.29 6.98 -1.17
C LEU A 24 -4.63 6.92 -2.66
N ARG A 25 -5.10 8.02 -3.24
CA ARG A 25 -5.37 8.08 -4.69
C ARG A 25 -4.10 7.83 -5.53
N ARG A 26 -2.93 8.26 -5.06
CA ARG A 26 -1.65 7.95 -5.72
C ARG A 26 -1.31 6.47 -5.59
N LEU A 27 -1.57 5.85 -4.45
CA LEU A 27 -1.39 4.40 -4.26
C LEU A 27 -2.24 3.60 -5.25
N ASP A 28 -3.50 3.98 -5.48
CA ASP A 28 -4.35 3.36 -6.49
C ASP A 28 -3.76 3.50 -7.91
N GLN A 29 -3.16 4.65 -8.22
CA GLN A 29 -2.50 4.88 -9.51
C GLN A 29 -1.25 4.01 -9.67
N GLU A 30 -0.45 3.88 -8.61
CA GLU A 30 0.70 2.97 -8.56
C GLU A 30 0.26 1.53 -8.80
N PHE A 31 -0.78 1.06 -8.09
CA PHE A 31 -1.35 -0.27 -8.27
C PHE A 31 -1.73 -0.54 -9.73
N ASN A 32 -2.46 0.39 -10.36
CA ASN A 32 -2.89 0.25 -11.75
C ASN A 32 -1.69 0.18 -12.72
N ALA A 33 -0.67 1.01 -12.51
CA ALA A 33 0.54 0.99 -13.33
C ALA A 33 1.31 -0.33 -13.16
N HIS A 34 1.45 -0.83 -11.93
CA HIS A 34 2.08 -2.12 -11.64
C HIS A 34 1.27 -3.27 -12.24
N MET A 35 -0.05 -3.25 -12.16
CA MET A 35 -0.92 -4.27 -12.75
C MET A 35 -0.79 -4.33 -14.28
N GLN A 36 -0.66 -3.16 -14.93
CA GLN A 36 -0.41 -3.09 -16.36
C GLN A 36 0.95 -3.70 -16.73
N ALA A 37 2.01 -3.39 -15.98
CA ALA A 37 3.33 -3.97 -16.16
C ALA A 37 3.31 -5.49 -15.95
N TRP A 38 2.61 -5.95 -14.92
CA TRP A 38 2.41 -7.38 -14.63
C TRP A 38 1.71 -8.10 -15.78
N THR A 39 0.58 -7.57 -16.24
CA THR A 39 -0.17 -8.15 -17.36
C THR A 39 0.69 -8.21 -18.63
N THR A 40 1.45 -7.16 -18.93
CA THR A 40 2.38 -7.12 -20.06
C THR A 40 3.45 -8.21 -19.97
N ARG A 41 3.99 -8.44 -18.77
CA ARG A 41 4.95 -9.52 -18.50
C ARG A 41 4.31 -10.89 -18.72
N GLN A 42 3.08 -11.12 -18.23
CA GLN A 42 2.38 -12.39 -18.41
C GLN A 42 2.09 -12.69 -19.89
N ILE A 43 1.71 -11.69 -20.69
CA ILE A 43 1.52 -11.84 -22.14
C ILE A 43 2.83 -12.27 -22.83
N LYS A 44 3.98 -11.74 -22.40
CA LYS A 44 5.31 -12.08 -22.93
C LYS A 44 5.85 -13.43 -22.43
N ALA A 45 5.25 -14.03 -21.40
CA ALA A 45 5.64 -15.33 -20.89
C ALA A 45 5.16 -16.44 -21.84
N THR A 46 5.82 -16.58 -22.99
CA THR A 46 5.59 -17.68 -23.94
C THR A 46 5.95 -19.03 -23.31
N LYS A 47 5.13 -20.07 -23.58
CA LYS A 47 5.45 -21.47 -23.23
C LYS A 47 6.69 -21.94 -24.02
N GLY A 48 7.89 -21.73 -23.50
CA GLY A 48 9.14 -22.22 -24.13
C GLY A 48 10.36 -21.97 -23.24
N LYS A 49 11.13 -23.05 -22.99
CA LYS A 49 12.33 -23.15 -22.11
C LYS A 49 12.26 -22.32 -20.81
N ARG A 50 11.66 -22.94 -19.79
CA ARG A 50 11.71 -22.66 -18.33
C ARG A 50 12.67 -21.52 -17.92
N GLN A 51 12.27 -20.26 -18.13
CA GLN A 51 12.78 -19.17 -17.33
C GLN A 51 11.82 -19.02 -16.16
N GLU A 52 12.27 -19.40 -14.96
CA GLU A 52 11.45 -19.23 -13.76
C GLU A 52 11.30 -17.72 -13.48
N PRO A 53 10.07 -17.20 -13.38
CA PRO A 53 9.86 -15.79 -13.13
C PRO A 53 10.32 -15.43 -11.69
N TYR A 54 11.14 -14.38 -11.53
CA TYR A 54 11.63 -13.94 -10.20
C TYR A 54 10.48 -13.68 -9.20
N TYR A 55 9.50 -12.87 -9.60
CA TYR A 55 8.24 -12.74 -8.88
C TYR A 55 7.24 -13.79 -9.39
N LYS A 56 6.76 -14.65 -8.49
CA LYS A 56 5.83 -15.77 -8.79
C LYS A 56 4.38 -15.31 -8.86
N ASP A 57 4.03 -14.32 -8.06
CA ASP A 57 2.71 -13.70 -8.02
C ASP A 57 2.82 -12.17 -8.03
N PHE A 58 1.68 -11.50 -8.20
CA PHE A 58 1.64 -10.05 -8.25
C PHE A 58 1.96 -9.41 -6.90
N LYS A 59 1.59 -10.03 -5.77
CA LYS A 59 1.85 -9.48 -4.43
C LYS A 59 3.34 -9.40 -4.14
N GLN A 60 4.13 -10.37 -4.59
CA GLN A 60 5.59 -10.32 -4.53
C GLN A 60 6.20 -9.20 -5.39
N PHE A 61 5.55 -8.85 -6.50
CA PHE A 61 5.97 -7.74 -7.37
C PHE A 61 5.54 -6.38 -6.81
N PHE A 62 4.33 -6.28 -6.26
CA PHE A 62 3.77 -5.09 -5.64
C PHE A 62 2.77 -5.47 -4.54
N ASP A 63 3.14 -5.17 -3.29
CA ASP A 63 2.30 -5.41 -2.12
C ASP A 63 1.54 -4.13 -1.74
N TYR A 64 0.28 -4.05 -2.18
CA TYR A 64 -0.60 -2.92 -1.93
C TYR A 64 -0.84 -2.71 -0.43
N GLU A 65 -1.15 -3.80 0.29
CA GLU A 65 -1.47 -3.76 1.73
C GLU A 65 -0.29 -3.23 2.53
N LYS A 66 0.93 -3.67 2.18
CA LYS A 66 2.14 -3.15 2.81
C LYS A 66 2.31 -1.65 2.58
N ARG A 67 2.11 -1.16 1.35
CA ARG A 67 2.23 0.26 1.02
C ARG A 67 1.13 1.11 1.68
N GLU A 68 -0.08 0.60 1.77
CA GLU A 68 -1.17 1.25 2.50
C GLU A 68 -0.84 1.39 4.00
N LYS A 69 -0.31 0.33 4.63
CA LYS A 69 0.15 0.37 6.03
C LYS A 69 1.28 1.39 6.23
N GLU A 70 2.23 1.49 5.30
CA GLU A 70 3.29 2.50 5.32
C GLU A 70 2.71 3.92 5.26
N LEU A 71 1.71 4.18 4.38
CA LEU A 71 1.05 5.48 4.29
C LEU A 71 0.26 5.85 5.54
N LEU A 72 -0.39 4.87 6.16
CA LEU A 72 -1.12 5.03 7.43
C LEU A 72 -0.18 5.20 8.65
N GLY A 73 1.14 5.08 8.47
CA GLY A 73 2.10 5.06 9.57
C GLY A 73 1.98 3.82 10.47
N LEU A 74 1.24 2.80 10.02
CA LEU A 74 1.02 1.54 10.73
C LEU A 74 2.17 0.55 10.51
N SER A 75 3.08 0.81 9.58
CA SER A 75 4.22 -0.07 9.27
C SER A 75 5.14 -0.32 10.47
N LEU A 76 5.21 0.61 11.43
CA LEU A 76 6.00 0.46 12.66
C LEU A 76 5.26 -0.24 13.82
N ILE A 77 3.94 -0.36 13.72
CA ILE A 77 3.09 -0.96 14.76
C ILE A 77 3.04 -2.49 14.57
N ASP A 78 2.95 -2.94 13.33
CA ASP A 78 2.82 -4.36 12.97
C ASP A 78 4.14 -5.15 13.20
N GLU A 79 5.30 -4.53 13.03
CA GLU A 79 6.60 -5.18 13.30
C GLU A 79 6.90 -5.33 14.80
N ARG A 80 6.24 -4.56 15.66
CA ARG A 80 6.55 -4.49 17.11
C ARG A 80 5.58 -5.25 18.00
N ILE A 81 4.42 -5.66 17.47
CA ILE A 81 3.45 -6.42 18.23
C ILE A 81 3.57 -7.87 17.77
N ASP A 82 4.26 -8.69 18.55
CA ASP A 82 4.26 -10.13 18.31
C ASP A 82 2.87 -10.71 18.64
N ASP A 83 2.50 -11.81 17.97
CA ASP A 83 1.22 -12.49 18.20
C ASP A 83 1.01 -12.84 19.68
N THR A 84 2.12 -13.08 20.40
CA THR A 84 2.16 -13.31 21.85
C THR A 84 1.59 -12.13 22.65
N THR A 85 1.94 -10.90 22.28
CA THR A 85 1.47 -9.67 22.93
C THR A 85 -0.02 -9.46 22.69
N ILE A 86 -0.52 -9.75 21.46
CA ILE A 86 -1.96 -9.72 21.16
C ILE A 86 -2.72 -10.74 22.02
N ASP A 87 -2.21 -11.96 22.14
CA ASP A 87 -2.86 -13.03 22.89
C ASP A 87 -2.88 -12.77 24.40
N LEU A 88 -1.82 -12.17 24.95
CA LEU A 88 -1.79 -11.73 26.35
C LEU A 88 -2.84 -10.64 26.63
N LEU A 89 -2.97 -9.65 25.74
CA LEU A 89 -3.97 -8.58 25.88
C LEU A 89 -5.41 -9.12 25.83
N ARG A 90 -5.67 -10.16 25.02
CA ARG A 90 -6.99 -10.81 24.95
C ARG A 90 -7.33 -11.60 26.21
N ASN A 91 -6.36 -12.27 26.82
CA ASN A 91 -6.59 -13.08 28.02
C ASN A 91 -6.70 -12.26 29.30
N VAL A 92 -6.12 -11.05 29.35
CA VAL A 92 -6.22 -10.15 30.52
C VAL A 92 -7.61 -9.52 30.65
N ASN A 93 -8.39 -9.48 29.57
CA ASN A 93 -9.75 -8.91 29.56
C ASN A 93 -10.87 -9.96 29.78
N LYS A 94 -10.52 -11.18 30.22
CA LYS A 94 -11.45 -12.22 30.70
C LYS A 94 -11.38 -12.34 32.21
#